data_AF-A0A9E4VMZ8-F1
#
_entry.id   AF-A0A9E4VMZ8-F1
#
_cell.length_a   1.000
_cell.length_b   1.000
_cell.length_c   1.000
_cell.angle_alpha   90.00
_cell.angle_beta   90.00
_cell.angle_gamma   90.00
#
_symmetry.space_group_name_H-M   'P 1'
#
loop_
_entity.id
_entity.type
_entity.pdbx_description
1 polymer ?
#
loop_
_entity_poly.entity_id
_entity_poly.type
_entity_poly.pdbx_seq_one_letter_code
_entity_poly.pdbx_strand_id
1 'polypeptide(L)'
;KVFWLHIEDFIGTPLMRYPDHQGFQRYIESTIDGWMEGRESDEHDLGFLLQWLVVLDDPDFIHLRAELESTGRLGLESADELFDHLVTLPAGRIVSYVAERVVSLNTHRDAIYALSKSRLLPELHPNDEGLGVLVTPGLLTP
;
A
#
# COMPACT_ATOMS: atom_id res chain seq x y z
N LYS A 1 0.06 6.57 -10.34
CA LYS A 1 -0.50 7.92 -10.08
C LYS A 1 -1.51 7.82 -8.96
N VAL A 2 -1.25 8.50 -7.85
CA VAL A 2 -2.12 8.57 -6.67
C VAL A 2 -3.25 9.58 -6.84
N PHE A 3 -4.07 9.35 -7.88
CA PHE A 3 -5.16 10.25 -8.28
C PHE A 3 -6.12 10.59 -7.13
N TRP A 4 -6.42 9.63 -6.25
CA TRP A 4 -7.34 9.84 -5.13
C TRP A 4 -6.78 10.77 -4.05
N LEU A 5 -5.47 10.73 -3.80
CA LEU A 5 -4.82 11.66 -2.85
C LEU A 5 -4.89 13.10 -3.36
N HIS A 6 -4.73 13.33 -4.67
CA HIS A 6 -4.94 14.66 -5.26
C HIS A 6 -6.39 15.14 -5.13
N ILE A 7 -7.36 14.23 -5.24
CA ILE A 7 -8.77 14.60 -5.04
C ILE A 7 -9.01 15.00 -3.59
N GLU A 8 -8.55 14.19 -2.62
CA GLU A 8 -8.69 14.50 -1.19
C GLU A 8 -8.09 15.87 -0.84
N ASP A 9 -6.89 16.15 -1.37
CA ASP A 9 -6.21 17.44 -1.21
C ASP A 9 -7.03 18.60 -1.80
N PHE A 10 -7.55 18.43 -3.03
CA PHE A 10 -8.34 19.45 -3.71
C PHE A 10 -9.68 19.75 -3.01
N ILE A 11 -10.39 18.72 -2.56
CA ILE A 11 -11.73 18.88 -1.93
C ILE A 11 -11.66 19.13 -0.42
N GLY A 12 -10.49 18.95 0.20
CA GLY A 12 -10.28 19.07 1.65
C GLY A 12 -11.08 18.06 2.48
N THR A 13 -11.55 16.98 1.85
CA THR A 13 -12.37 15.94 2.46
C THR A 13 -11.68 14.60 2.28
N PRO A 14 -11.36 13.90 3.37
CA PRO A 14 -10.79 12.57 3.28
C PRO A 14 -11.87 11.55 2.86
N LEU A 15 -11.56 10.81 1.80
CA LEU A 15 -12.34 9.78 1.13
C LEU A 15 -11.92 8.36 1.52
N MET A 16 -10.78 8.21 2.22
CA MET A 16 -10.16 6.93 2.56
C MET A 16 -9.98 6.73 4.08
N ARG A 17 -11.06 6.95 4.86
CA ARG A 17 -11.09 6.65 6.30
C ARG A 17 -12.01 5.48 6.57
N TYR A 18 -11.55 4.47 7.29
CA TYR A 18 -12.34 3.27 7.54
C TYR A 18 -12.36 2.93 9.03
N PRO A 19 -13.52 2.51 9.58
CA PRO A 19 -13.63 2.22 10.99
C PRO A 19 -12.91 0.90 11.32
N ASP A 20 -12.42 0.78 12.56
CA ASP A 20 -11.85 -0.48 13.07
C ASP A 20 -12.94 -1.50 13.39
N HIS A 21 -13.51 -2.03 12.32
CA HIS A 21 -14.55 -3.06 12.36
C HIS A 21 -13.99 -4.38 11.86
N GLN A 22 -14.53 -5.47 12.40
CA GLN A 22 -14.13 -6.83 12.03
C GLN A 22 -14.24 -7.10 10.52
N GLY A 23 -15.16 -6.42 9.81
CA GLY A 23 -15.26 -6.50 8.35
C GLY A 23 -14.00 -6.01 7.63
N PHE A 24 -13.48 -4.84 8.02
CA PHE A 24 -12.27 -4.27 7.42
C PHE A 24 -11.02 -5.03 7.84
N GLN A 25 -10.93 -5.49 9.10
CA GLN A 25 -9.83 -6.34 9.54
C GLN A 25 -9.74 -7.63 8.70
N ARG A 26 -10.86 -8.33 8.50
CA ARG A 26 -10.91 -9.53 7.64
C ARG A 26 -10.63 -9.21 6.18
N TYR A 27 -11.12 -8.07 5.68
CA TYR A 27 -10.84 -7.63 4.32
C TYR A 27 -9.34 -7.45 4.10
N ILE A 28 -8.65 -6.76 5.00
CA ILE A 28 -7.19 -6.61 4.97
C ILE A 28 -6.53 -7.98 4.98
N GLU A 29 -6.93 -8.85 5.91
CA GLU A 29 -6.29 -10.15 6.07
C GLU A 29 -6.42 -11.02 4.82
N SER A 30 -7.65 -11.22 4.36
CA SER A 30 -7.96 -12.06 3.20
C SER A 30 -7.37 -11.51 1.90
N THR A 31 -7.30 -10.19 1.73
CA THR A 31 -6.73 -9.60 0.52
C THR A 31 -5.21 -9.77 0.48
N ILE A 32 -4.51 -9.50 1.59
CA ILE A 32 -3.05 -9.70 1.66
C ILE A 32 -2.73 -11.20 1.53
N ASP A 33 -3.47 -12.08 2.20
CA ASP A 33 -3.30 -13.54 2.05
C ASP A 33 -3.48 -13.97 0.58
N GLY A 34 -4.52 -13.46 -0.09
CA GLY A 34 -4.77 -13.71 -1.50
C GLY A 34 -3.60 -13.27 -2.38
N TRP A 35 -3.06 -12.06 -2.17
CA TRP A 35 -1.90 -11.58 -2.91
C TRP A 35 -0.66 -12.46 -2.68
N MET A 36 -0.45 -12.89 -1.44
CA MET A 36 0.68 -13.76 -1.09
C MET A 36 0.57 -15.13 -1.77
N GLU A 37 -0.63 -15.69 -1.87
CA GLU A 37 -0.92 -16.94 -2.59
C GLU A 37 -0.76 -16.77 -4.11
N GLY A 38 -1.22 -15.64 -4.66
CA GLY A 38 -1.19 -15.34 -6.09
C GLY A 38 0.15 -14.84 -6.63
N ARG A 39 1.12 -14.49 -5.77
CA ARG A 39 2.40 -13.83 -6.15
C ARG A 39 3.20 -14.49 -7.30
N GLU A 40 3.03 -15.80 -7.53
CA GLU A 40 3.74 -16.55 -8.58
C GLU A 40 2.92 -16.73 -9.86
N SER A 41 1.61 -16.45 -9.83
CA SER A 41 0.66 -16.74 -10.91
C SER A 41 -0.18 -15.55 -11.37
N ASP A 42 -0.25 -14.47 -10.59
CA ASP A 42 -1.02 -13.27 -10.87
C ASP A 42 -0.11 -12.02 -10.80
N GLU A 43 -0.01 -11.32 -11.93
CA GLU A 43 0.81 -10.12 -12.09
C GLU A 43 0.28 -8.93 -11.28
N HIS A 44 -1.03 -8.87 -11.03
CA HIS A 44 -1.63 -7.81 -10.22
C HIS A 44 -1.30 -8.00 -8.75
N ASP A 45 -1.44 -9.22 -8.25
CA ASP A 45 -1.10 -9.56 -6.86
C ASP A 45 0.37 -9.28 -6.57
N LEU A 46 1.26 -9.71 -7.47
CA LEU A 46 2.68 -9.40 -7.39
C LEU A 46 2.94 -7.90 -7.49
N GLY A 47 2.21 -7.17 -8.34
CA GLY A 47 2.32 -5.72 -8.47
C GLY A 47 1.93 -4.95 -7.22
N PHE A 48 0.91 -5.41 -6.47
CA PHE A 48 0.56 -4.83 -5.17
C PHE A 48 1.65 -5.09 -4.13
N LEU A 49 2.14 -6.32 -4.04
CA LEU A 49 3.21 -6.67 -3.10
C LEU A 49 4.50 -5.93 -3.43
N LEU A 50 4.85 -5.77 -4.71
CA LEU A 50 6.07 -5.09 -5.13
C LEU A 50 6.12 -3.64 -4.62
N GLN A 51 4.99 -2.91 -4.65
CA GLN A 51 4.94 -1.54 -4.11
C GLN A 51 5.35 -1.49 -2.64
N TRP A 52 4.84 -2.42 -1.82
CA TRP A 52 5.26 -2.54 -0.43
C TRP A 52 6.73 -2.89 -0.29
N LEU A 53 7.24 -3.82 -1.09
CA LEU A 53 8.64 -4.24 -0.99
C LEU A 53 9.63 -3.15 -1.39
N VAL A 54 9.29 -2.33 -2.39
CA VAL A 54 10.13 -1.17 -2.74
C VAL A 54 10.25 -0.24 -1.53
N VAL A 55 9.14 0.07 -0.86
CA VAL A 55 9.17 0.98 0.29
C VAL A 55 9.84 0.34 1.51
N LEU A 56 9.66 -0.95 1.75
CA LEU A 56 10.13 -1.61 2.98
C LEU A 56 11.57 -2.13 2.90
N ASP A 57 12.04 -2.48 1.71
CA ASP A 57 13.29 -3.22 1.50
C ASP A 57 14.29 -2.50 0.58
N ASP A 58 13.85 -1.65 -0.35
CA ASP A 58 14.77 -0.96 -1.25
C ASP A 58 15.54 0.16 -0.50
N PRO A 59 16.88 0.08 -0.40
CA PRO A 59 17.67 1.08 0.33
C PRO A 59 17.53 2.50 -0.21
N ASP A 60 17.24 2.65 -1.52
CA ASP A 60 17.08 3.95 -2.15
C ASP A 60 15.78 4.67 -1.69
N PHE A 61 14.85 3.93 -1.07
CA PHE A 61 13.54 4.42 -0.62
C PHE A 61 13.37 4.42 0.91
N ILE A 62 14.49 4.44 1.65
CA ILE A 62 14.46 4.45 3.12
C ILE A 62 13.71 5.67 3.70
N HIS A 63 13.67 6.80 2.99
CA HIS A 63 12.87 7.96 3.39
C HIS A 63 11.37 7.69 3.28
N LEU A 64 10.92 6.98 2.24
CA LEU A 64 9.52 6.55 2.11
C LEU A 64 9.14 5.60 3.23
N ARG A 65 10.05 4.69 3.61
CA ARG A 65 9.85 3.81 4.76
C ARG A 65 9.64 4.61 6.04
N ALA A 66 10.50 5.59 6.30
CA ALA A 66 10.41 6.42 7.50
C ALA A 66 9.09 7.21 7.55
N GLU A 67 8.64 7.75 6.42
CA GLU A 67 7.33 8.38 6.32
C GLU A 67 6.21 7.39 6.63
N LEU A 68 6.22 6.22 5.97
CA LEU A 68 5.22 5.17 6.15
C LEU A 68 5.14 4.71 7.61
N GLU A 69 6.26 4.49 8.27
CA GLU A 69 6.31 4.11 9.69
C GLU A 69 5.80 5.24 10.62
N SER A 70 5.98 6.51 10.23
CA SER A 70 5.57 7.66 11.05
C SER A 70 4.11 8.08 10.86
N THR A 71 3.57 7.96 9.65
CA THR A 71 2.24 8.46 9.28
C THR A 71 1.24 7.34 8.98
N GLY A 72 1.72 6.11 8.85
CA GLY A 72 0.95 4.96 8.45
C GLY A 72 0.72 4.85 6.94
N ARG A 73 1.00 5.88 6.13
CA ARG A 73 0.79 5.84 4.66
C ARG A 73 1.72 6.78 3.92
N LEU A 74 2.04 6.50 2.66
CA LEU A 74 2.72 7.48 1.83
C LEU A 74 1.83 8.70 1.56
N GLY A 75 2.44 9.88 1.69
CA GLY A 75 1.87 11.14 1.22
C GLY A 75 1.89 11.24 -0.30
N LEU A 76 1.35 12.35 -0.80
CA LEU A 76 1.17 12.58 -2.23
C LEU A 76 2.48 12.51 -3.02
N GLU A 77 3.47 13.30 -2.61
CA GLU A 77 4.77 13.40 -3.30
C GLU A 77 5.51 12.06 -3.30
N SER A 78 5.52 11.39 -2.16
CA SER A 78 6.14 10.09 -1.93
C SER A 78 5.51 8.95 -2.74
N ALA A 79 4.19 8.93 -2.83
CA ALA A 79 3.50 7.93 -3.62
C ALA A 79 3.63 8.19 -5.13
N ASP A 80 3.78 9.44 -5.55
CA ASP A 80 4.16 9.76 -6.93
C ASP A 80 5.63 9.37 -7.22
N GLU A 81 6.56 9.60 -6.28
CA GLU A 81 7.95 9.15 -6.40
C GLU A 81 8.04 7.64 -6.58
N LEU A 82 7.36 6.87 -5.74
CA LEU A 82 7.27 5.41 -5.86
C LEU A 82 6.73 4.98 -7.23
N PHE A 83 5.67 5.64 -7.69
CA PHE A 83 5.05 5.32 -8.97
C PHE A 83 6.00 5.61 -10.14
N ASP A 84 6.60 6.81 -10.15
CA ASP A 84 7.53 7.25 -11.19
C ASP A 84 8.74 6.32 -11.26
N HIS A 85 9.28 5.88 -10.13
CA HIS A 85 10.33 4.88 -10.08
C HIS A 85 9.91 3.57 -10.78
N LEU A 86 8.78 2.99 -10.39
CA LEU A 86 8.32 1.71 -10.93
C LEU A 86 8.08 1.75 -12.45
N VAL A 87 7.52 2.86 -12.98
CA VAL A 87 7.24 2.99 -14.42
C VAL A 87 8.44 3.40 -15.26
N THR A 88 9.50 3.92 -14.63
CA THR A 88 10.74 4.32 -15.32
C THR A 88 11.86 3.27 -15.21
N LEU A 89 11.62 2.15 -14.53
CA LEU A 89 12.54 1.02 -14.47
C LEU A 89 12.98 0.60 -15.88
N PRO A 90 14.30 0.50 -16.15
CA PRO A 90 14.78 0.06 -17.45
C PRO A 90 14.25 -1.35 -17.78
N ALA A 91 13.69 -1.53 -18.98
CA ALA A 91 13.08 -2.80 -19.38
C ALA A 91 14.01 -4.02 -19.18
N GLY A 92 15.31 -3.86 -19.42
CA GLY A 92 16.31 -4.90 -19.22
C GLY A 92 16.63 -5.25 -17.76
N ARG A 93 16.07 -4.52 -16.78
CA ARG A 93 16.30 -4.71 -15.33
C ARG A 93 15.04 -5.08 -14.55
N ILE A 94 13.85 -4.97 -15.14
CA ILE A 94 12.58 -5.19 -14.42
C ILE A 94 12.56 -6.58 -13.76
N VAL A 95 12.88 -7.63 -14.51
CA VAL A 95 12.82 -9.01 -14.00
C VAL A 95 13.78 -9.22 -12.83
N SER A 96 15.04 -8.76 -12.94
CA SER A 96 16.01 -8.87 -11.86
C SER A 96 15.61 -8.03 -10.65
N TYR A 97 15.09 -6.82 -10.89
CA TYR A 97 14.64 -5.92 -9.82
C TYR A 97 13.52 -6.55 -9.01
N VAL A 98 12.47 -7.05 -9.67
CA VAL A 98 11.37 -7.75 -9.00
C VAL A 98 11.87 -8.97 -8.24
N ALA A 99 12.71 -9.81 -8.87
CA ALA A 99 13.25 -11.01 -8.24
C ALA A 99 14.04 -10.70 -6.97
N GLU A 100 14.86 -9.64 -6.97
CA GLU A 100 15.62 -9.22 -5.80
C GLU A 100 14.71 -8.81 -4.63
N ARG A 101 13.60 -8.11 -4.90
CA ARG A 101 12.70 -7.65 -3.85
C ARG A 101 11.79 -8.75 -3.31
N VAL A 102 11.31 -9.64 -4.16
CA VAL A 102 10.40 -10.73 -3.74
C VAL A 102 11.05 -11.68 -2.72
N VAL A 103 12.38 -11.79 -2.71
CA VAL A 103 13.10 -12.60 -1.71
C VAL A 103 12.83 -12.15 -0.27
N SER A 104 12.60 -10.85 -0.03
CA SER A 104 12.33 -10.31 1.31
C SER A 104 10.84 -10.32 1.68
N LEU A 105 9.95 -10.79 0.79
CA LEU A 105 8.50 -10.74 0.98
C LEU A 105 8.02 -11.36 2.29
N ASN A 106 8.49 -12.56 2.61
CA ASN A 106 8.10 -13.24 3.85
C ASN A 106 8.61 -12.51 5.10
N THR A 107 9.73 -11.79 5.01
CA THR A 107 10.27 -10.99 6.12
C THR A 107 9.41 -9.75 6.39
N HIS A 108 8.80 -9.17 5.35
CA HIS A 108 7.99 -7.96 5.45
C HIS A 108 6.49 -8.21 5.61
N ARG A 109 6.05 -9.47 5.51
CA ARG A 109 4.63 -9.86 5.62
C ARG A 109 3.94 -9.19 6.80
N ASP A 110 4.43 -9.41 8.02
CA ASP A 110 3.79 -8.90 9.25
C ASP A 110 3.75 -7.37 9.31
N ALA A 111 4.77 -6.70 8.75
CA ALA A 111 4.80 -5.25 8.66
C ALA A 111 3.69 -4.72 7.75
N ILE A 112 3.43 -5.38 6.60
CA ILE A 112 2.34 -5.01 5.68
C ILE A 112 0.98 -5.12 6.39
N TYR A 113 0.70 -6.20 7.14
CA TYR A 113 -0.54 -6.29 7.91
C TYR A 113 -0.62 -5.22 8.99
N ALA A 114 0.46 -5.02 9.76
CA ALA A 114 0.47 -4.08 10.87
C ALA A 114 0.21 -2.64 10.40
N LEU A 115 0.87 -2.21 9.32
CA LEU A 115 0.69 -0.90 8.71
C LEU A 115 -0.69 -0.75 8.07
N SER A 116 -1.22 -1.78 7.42
CA SER A 116 -2.56 -1.74 6.85
C SER A 116 -3.64 -1.62 7.95
N LYS A 117 -3.49 -2.38 9.04
CA LYS A 117 -4.43 -2.37 10.17
C LYS A 117 -4.34 -1.09 11.00
N SER A 118 -3.16 -0.49 11.13
CA SER A 118 -2.98 0.75 11.92
C SER A 118 -3.74 1.95 11.33
N ARG A 119 -4.16 1.87 10.07
CA ARG A 119 -4.99 2.88 9.39
C ARG A 119 -6.46 2.83 9.77
N LEU A 120 -6.92 1.75 10.41
CA LEU A 120 -8.29 1.63 10.88
C LEU A 120 -8.54 2.54 12.09
N LEU A 121 -9.73 3.15 12.14
CA LEU A 121 -10.08 4.16 13.12
C LEU A 121 -11.14 3.61 14.12
N PRO A 122 -10.80 3.38 15.40
CA PRO A 122 -11.71 2.75 16.37
C PRO A 122 -13.03 3.49 16.63
N GLU A 123 -13.04 4.81 16.52
CA GLU A 123 -14.20 5.65 16.85
C GLU A 123 -14.71 6.44 15.65
N LEU A 124 -14.51 5.94 14.42
CA LEU A 124 -15.02 6.60 13.22
C LEU A 124 -16.54 6.47 13.13
N HIS A 125 -17.22 7.60 13.07
CA HIS A 125 -18.68 7.63 12.90
C HIS A 125 -19.05 7.10 11.50
N PRO A 126 -20.14 6.32 11.33
CA PRO A 126 -20.50 5.73 10.03
C PRO A 126 -20.69 6.74 8.89
N ASN A 127 -21.15 7.96 9.19
CA ASN A 127 -21.29 9.02 8.19
C ASN A 127 -19.94 9.61 7.71
N ASP A 128 -18.86 9.33 8.42
CA ASP A 128 -17.49 9.77 8.09
C ASP A 128 -16.67 8.65 7.45
N GLU A 129 -17.29 7.47 7.22
CA GLU A 129 -16.68 6.37 6.49
C GLU A 129 -16.41 6.79 5.04
N GLY A 130 -15.21 6.41 4.57
CA GLY A 130 -14.76 6.63 3.22
C GLY A 130 -15.55 5.85 2.18
N LEU A 131 -15.24 6.10 0.92
CA LEU A 131 -15.93 5.44 -0.18
C LEU A 131 -15.52 3.97 -0.28
N GLY A 132 -16.51 3.06 -0.40
CA GLY A 132 -16.25 1.62 -0.51
C GLY A 132 -15.36 1.22 -1.70
N VAL A 133 -15.41 1.98 -2.79
CA VAL A 133 -14.56 1.75 -3.98
C VAL A 133 -13.09 2.13 -3.76
N LEU A 134 -12.77 2.82 -2.65
CA LEU A 134 -11.43 3.27 -2.30
C LEU A 134 -10.82 2.47 -1.13
N VAL A 135 -11.47 1.37 -0.70
CA VAL A 135 -10.98 0.59 0.45
C VAL A 135 -9.60 0.01 0.16
N THR A 136 -9.38 -0.56 -1.02
CA THR A 136 -8.07 -1.11 -1.42
C THR A 136 -6.98 -0.04 -1.42
N PRO A 137 -7.10 1.09 -2.16
CA PRO A 137 -6.08 2.13 -2.11
C PRO A 137 -5.98 2.83 -0.75
N GLY A 138 -7.04 2.84 0.06
CA GLY A 138 -7.00 3.47 1.38
C GLY A 138 -6.33 2.62 2.46
N LEU A 139 -6.42 1.29 2.36
CA LEU A 139 -5.92 0.38 3.39
C LEU A 139 -4.73 -0.46 2.96
N LEU A 140 -4.52 -0.71 1.67
CA LEU A 140 -3.63 -1.77 1.18
C LEU A 140 -2.52 -1.30 0.24
N THR A 141 -2.37 0.00 0.01
CA THR A 141 -1.16 0.57 -0.64
C THR A 141 -0.20 1.09 0.44
N PRO A 142 1.12 1.10 0.21
CA PRO A 142 2.04 1.77 1.13
C PRO A 142 1.67 3.23 1.30
#